data_AF-A0A511JFD9-F1
#
_entry.id   AF-A0A511JFD9-F1
#
_cell.length_a   1.000
_cell.length_b   1.000
_cell.length_c   1.000
_cell.angle_alpha   90.00
_cell.angle_beta   90.00
_cell.angle_gamma   90.00
#
_symmetry.space_group_name_H-M   'P 1'
#
loop_
_entity.id
_entity.type
_entity.pdbx_description
1 polymer ?
#
loop_
_entity_poly.entity_id
_entity_poly.type
_entity_poly.pdbx_seq_one_letter_code
_entity_poly.pdbx_strand_id
1 'polypeptide(L)'
;MAGVRAAGTTGESLAGIVKNTTRIPSASGKAAYRIPDELNSSVLGEVKNVGSLGYSSQIRDFHTYAVTNDLEFVLYVRPSTVFRGQLAQLEKYGGVTRVDVPGL
;
A
#
# COMPACT_ATOMS: atom_id res chain seq x y z
N MET A 1 -12.17 -15.09 12.13
CA MET A 1 -11.27 -14.02 11.61
C MET A 1 -9.79 -14.41 11.80
N ALA A 2 -9.30 -15.44 11.10
CA ALA A 2 -7.90 -15.90 11.22
C ALA A 2 -7.09 -15.79 9.91
N GLY A 3 -7.75 -15.88 8.74
CA GLY A 3 -7.07 -15.86 7.44
C GLY A 3 -6.49 -14.51 7.01
N VAL A 4 -7.04 -13.38 7.48
CA VAL A 4 -6.60 -12.03 7.06
C VAL A 4 -5.22 -11.67 7.63
N ARG A 5 -4.91 -12.10 8.86
CA ARG A 5 -3.63 -11.80 9.52
C ARG A 5 -2.48 -12.64 8.94
N ALA A 6 -2.75 -13.91 8.64
CA ALA A 6 -1.76 -14.80 8.04
C ALA A 6 -1.33 -14.31 6.64
N ALA A 7 -2.28 -13.88 5.80
CA ALA A 7 -1.99 -13.38 4.46
C ALA A 7 -1.14 -12.09 4.47
N GLY A 8 -1.34 -11.22 5.48
CA GLY A 8 -0.52 -10.02 5.68
C GLY A 8 0.93 -10.38 6.00
N THR A 9 1.15 -11.20 7.03
CA THR A 9 2.51 -11.56 7.48
C THR A 9 3.31 -12.34 6.43
N THR A 10 2.67 -13.23 5.68
CA THR A 10 3.32 -13.90 4.54
C THR A 10 3.66 -12.91 3.44
N GLY A 11 2.77 -11.98 3.13
CA GLY A 11 3.01 -10.93 2.14
C GLY A 11 4.16 -10.00 2.49
N GLU A 12 4.24 -9.59 3.75
CA GLU A 12 5.33 -8.75 4.28
C GLU A 12 6.69 -9.44 4.14
N SER A 13 6.77 -10.73 4.52
CA SER A 13 7.99 -11.52 4.39
C SER A 13 8.41 -11.76 2.93
N LEU A 14 7.45 -11.93 2.02
CA LEU A 14 7.73 -12.12 0.59
C LEU A 14 8.13 -10.80 -0.09
N ALA A 15 7.56 -9.68 0.34
CA ALA A 15 7.89 -8.36 -0.16
C ALA A 15 9.25 -7.84 0.35
N GLY A 16 9.81 -8.48 1.38
CA GLY A 16 11.10 -8.10 1.97
C GLY A 16 11.06 -6.76 2.71
N ILE A 17 9.87 -6.28 3.09
CA ILE A 17 9.68 -4.97 3.69
C ILE A 17 9.99 -4.99 5.19
N VAL A 18 10.56 -3.89 5.68
CA VAL A 18 10.72 -3.67 7.12
C VAL A 18 9.41 -3.13 7.67
N LYS A 19 8.74 -3.95 8.49
CA LYS A 19 7.44 -3.61 9.07
C LYS A 19 7.49 -2.29 9.82
N ASN A 20 6.60 -1.37 9.46
CA ASN A 20 6.39 -0.14 10.18
C ASN A 20 5.35 -0.30 11.29
N THR A 21 5.61 0.32 12.44
CA THR A 21 4.68 0.39 13.58
C THR A 21 4.16 1.82 13.82
N THR A 22 4.62 2.78 13.03
CA THR A 22 4.28 4.20 13.17
C THR A 22 2.92 4.48 12.55
N ARG A 23 2.13 5.30 13.24
CA ARG A 23 0.80 5.74 12.81
C ARG A 23 0.91 7.02 12.01
N ILE A 24 0.18 7.10 10.91
CA ILE A 24 0.01 8.31 10.11
C ILE A 24 -1.43 8.84 10.24
N PRO A 25 -1.66 10.14 10.09
CA PRO A 25 -3.00 10.70 10.05
C PRO A 25 -3.81 10.18 8.85
N SER A 26 -5.12 9.96 9.04
CA SER A 26 -6.04 9.61 7.94
C SER A 26 -6.54 10.90 7.29
N ALA A 27 -6.00 11.25 6.12
CA ALA A 27 -6.39 12.45 5.39
C ALA A 27 -7.89 12.47 4.99
N SER A 28 -8.48 11.31 4.76
CA SER A 28 -9.91 11.16 4.44
C SER A 28 -10.84 11.26 5.65
N GLY A 29 -10.30 11.29 6.88
CA GLY A 29 -11.08 11.28 8.12
C GLY A 29 -11.90 10.00 8.34
N LYS A 30 -11.67 8.95 7.53
CA LYS A 30 -12.39 7.67 7.61
C LYS A 30 -11.87 6.78 8.74
N ALA A 31 -10.68 7.06 9.26
CA ALA A 31 -10.10 6.38 10.41
C ALA A 31 -9.43 7.40 11.34
N ALA A 32 -9.22 7.05 12.61
CA ALA A 32 -8.46 7.91 13.52
C ALA A 32 -6.98 8.04 13.10
N TYR A 33 -6.43 6.98 12.53
CA TYR A 33 -5.08 6.89 11.98
C TYR A 33 -4.97 5.70 11.03
N ARG A 34 -3.91 5.67 10.22
CA ARG A 34 -3.51 4.51 9.41
C ARG A 34 -2.12 4.04 9.83
N ILE A 35 -1.83 2.78 9.59
CA ILE A 35 -0.49 2.20 9.77
C ILE A 35 -0.17 1.56 8.42
N PRO A 36 0.74 2.16 7.62
CA PRO A 36 1.24 1.50 6.42
C PRO A 36 2.13 0.32 6.82
N ASP A 37 2.18 -0.70 5.98
CA ASP A 37 3.04 -1.88 6.20
C ASP A 37 4.53 -1.49 6.23
N GLU A 38 4.94 -0.52 5.41
CA GLU A 38 6.29 0.05 5.39
C GLU A 38 6.23 1.58 5.43
N LEU A 39 7.11 2.19 6.23
CA LEU A 39 7.31 3.63 6.26
C LEU A 39 8.74 3.93 6.69
N ASN A 40 9.48 4.61 5.82
CA ASN A 40 10.81 5.11 6.10
C ASN A 40 10.95 6.55 5.58
N SER A 41 12.17 7.11 5.57
CA SER A 41 12.43 8.50 5.17
C SER A 41 12.19 8.79 3.69
N SER A 42 11.97 7.77 2.85
CA SER A 42 11.85 7.93 1.40
C SER A 42 10.70 7.12 0.79
N VAL A 43 10.19 6.11 1.47
CA VAL A 43 9.17 5.19 0.97
C VAL A 43 8.04 5.02 1.97
N LEU A 44 6.81 5.02 1.46
CA LEU A 44 5.63 4.50 2.13
C LEU A 44 5.11 3.31 1.32
N GLY A 45 5.22 2.11 1.89
CA GLY A 45 4.88 0.85 1.25
C GLY A 45 3.63 0.20 1.85
N GLU A 46 2.84 -0.47 1.02
CA GLU A 46 1.68 -1.24 1.46
C GLU A 46 1.57 -2.54 0.66
N VAL A 47 1.31 -3.66 1.35
CA VAL A 47 1.16 -4.98 0.74
C VAL A 47 -0.31 -5.31 0.51
N LYS A 48 -0.66 -5.76 -0.69
CA LYS A 48 -2.02 -6.23 -1.02
C LYS A 48 -1.99 -7.57 -1.75
N ASN A 49 -2.59 -8.57 -1.11
CA ASN A 49 -2.92 -9.84 -1.74
C ASN A 49 -4.38 -9.85 -2.25
N VAL A 50 -4.65 -9.16 -3.35
CA VAL A 50 -6.00 -9.11 -3.94
C VAL A 50 -5.94 -9.27 -5.45
N GLY A 51 -6.99 -9.83 -6.06
CA GLY A 51 -7.05 -9.95 -7.52
C GLY A 51 -7.32 -8.64 -8.25
N SER A 52 -7.96 -7.69 -7.57
CA SER A 52 -8.17 -6.36 -8.09
C SER A 52 -8.08 -5.33 -6.99
N LEU A 53 -7.43 -4.21 -7.29
CA LEU A 53 -7.23 -3.10 -6.37
C LEU A 53 -7.76 -1.80 -6.99
N GLY A 54 -8.54 -1.07 -6.22
CA GLY A 54 -9.07 0.24 -6.62
C GLY A 54 -8.60 1.35 -5.69
N TYR A 55 -8.88 2.61 -6.07
CA TYR A 55 -8.50 3.80 -5.30
C TYR A 55 -9.42 4.01 -4.09
N SER A 56 -9.26 3.14 -3.09
CA SER A 56 -10.01 3.18 -1.84
C SER A 56 -9.60 4.36 -0.95
N SER A 57 -10.38 4.64 0.10
CA SER A 57 -10.03 5.67 1.08
C SER A 57 -8.70 5.39 1.79
N GLN A 58 -8.36 4.12 2.05
CA GLN A 58 -7.08 3.75 2.65
C GLN A 58 -5.92 4.07 1.71
N ILE A 59 -6.01 3.66 0.44
CA ILE A 59 -4.96 3.94 -0.57
C ILE A 59 -4.81 5.44 -0.79
N ARG A 60 -5.92 6.18 -0.78
CA ARG A 60 -5.90 7.65 -0.86
C ARG A 60 -5.19 8.27 0.35
N ASP A 61 -5.48 7.80 1.56
CA ASP A 61 -4.81 8.30 2.77
C ASP A 61 -3.29 8.14 2.67
N PHE A 62 -2.84 6.96 2.24
CA PHE A 62 -1.42 6.65 2.06
C PHE A 62 -0.77 7.47 0.96
N HIS A 63 -1.40 7.54 -0.21
CA HIS A 63 -0.92 8.36 -1.33
C HIS A 63 -0.82 9.84 -0.94
N THR A 64 -1.84 10.41 -0.29
CA THR A 64 -1.81 11.81 0.17
C THR A 64 -0.71 12.05 1.18
N TYR A 65 -0.50 11.13 2.12
CA TYR A 65 0.59 11.25 3.08
C TYR A 65 1.95 11.17 2.39
N ALA A 66 2.13 10.24 1.45
CA ALA A 66 3.38 10.09 0.71
C ALA A 66 3.72 11.36 -0.08
N VAL A 67 2.77 11.89 -0.85
CA VAL A 67 2.94 13.15 -1.59
C VAL A 67 3.23 14.34 -0.66
N THR A 68 2.59 14.41 0.51
CA THR A 68 2.78 15.52 1.46
C THR A 68 4.15 15.49 2.15
N ASN A 69 4.76 14.31 2.26
CA ASN A 69 6.04 14.10 2.93
C ASN A 69 7.18 13.79 1.93
N ASP A 70 6.95 14.03 0.62
CA ASP A 70 7.89 13.73 -0.46
C ASP A 70 8.41 12.27 -0.43
N LEU A 71 7.54 11.32 -0.10
CA LEU A 71 7.82 9.89 -0.08
C LEU A 71 7.32 9.22 -1.36
N GLU A 72 8.04 8.21 -1.81
CA GLU A 72 7.58 7.31 -2.86
C GLU A 72 6.47 6.39 -2.32
N PHE A 73 5.32 6.38 -2.99
CA PHE A 73 4.24 5.47 -2.63
C PHE A 73 4.37 4.15 -3.39
N VAL A 74 4.63 3.07 -2.66
CA VAL A 74 4.90 1.74 -3.24
C VAL A 74 3.78 0.77 -2.88
N LEU A 75 3.23 0.08 -3.87
CA LEU A 75 2.26 -0.99 -3.70
C LEU A 75 2.87 -2.34 -4.06
N TYR A 76 3.05 -3.17 -3.05
CA TYR A 76 3.50 -4.55 -3.19
C TYR A 76 2.29 -5.44 -3.42
N VAL A 77 2.17 -5.98 -4.62
CA VAL A 77 0.99 -6.76 -5.02
C VAL A 77 1.39 -8.05 -5.68
N ARG A 78 0.48 -9.02 -5.73
CA ARG A 78 0.71 -10.21 -6.55
C ARG A 78 0.74 -9.85 -8.04
N PRO A 79 1.53 -10.54 -8.89
CA PRO A 79 1.63 -10.24 -10.32
C PRO A 79 0.28 -10.22 -11.06
N SER A 80 -0.68 -11.06 -10.63
CA SER A 80 -2.01 -11.15 -11.22
C SER A 80 -2.98 -10.03 -10.79
N THR A 81 -2.53 -9.09 -9.95
CA THR A 81 -3.39 -8.00 -9.45
C THR A 81 -3.69 -7.00 -10.57
N VAL A 82 -4.96 -6.65 -10.71
CA VAL A 82 -5.41 -5.64 -11.67
C VAL A 82 -5.76 -4.34 -10.96
N PHE A 83 -5.03 -3.27 -11.24
CA PHE A 83 -5.35 -1.92 -10.77
C PHE A 83 -6.49 -1.35 -11.61
N ARG A 84 -7.44 -0.68 -10.95
CA ARG A 84 -8.65 -0.17 -11.62
C ARG A 84 -8.93 1.29 -11.29
N GLY A 85 -9.59 1.95 -12.24
CA GLY A 85 -10.03 3.35 -12.11
C GLY A 85 -8.87 4.30 -11.88
N GLN A 86 -9.01 5.19 -10.90
CA GLN A 86 -8.00 6.19 -10.57
C GLN A 86 -6.64 5.59 -10.17
N LEU A 87 -6.61 4.37 -9.58
CA LEU A 87 -5.34 3.76 -9.19
C LEU A 87 -4.48 3.37 -10.41
N ALA A 88 -5.11 2.86 -11.47
CA ALA A 88 -4.40 2.53 -12.71
C ALA A 88 -3.86 3.78 -13.42
N GLN A 89 -4.56 4.91 -13.28
CA GLN A 89 -4.07 6.19 -13.79
C GLN A 89 -2.84 6.65 -13.01
N LEU A 90 -2.89 6.59 -11.66
CA LEU A 90 -1.75 6.95 -10.83
C LEU A 90 -0.52 6.09 -11.15
N GLU A 91 -0.68 4.79 -11.37
CA GLU A 91 0.42 3.91 -11.79
C GLU A 91 1.01 4.38 -13.12
N LYS A 92 0.16 4.65 -14.11
CA LYS A 92 0.58 5.12 -15.44
C LYS A 92 1.31 6.46 -15.41
N TYR A 93 0.90 7.37 -14.53
CA TYR A 93 1.47 8.72 -14.43
C TYR A 93 2.56 8.85 -13.35
N GLY A 94 3.00 7.73 -12.74
CA GLY A 94 4.06 7.74 -11.73
C GLY A 94 3.66 8.29 -10.36
N GLY A 95 2.36 8.40 -10.07
CA GLY A 95 1.85 8.72 -8.73
C GLY A 95 1.89 7.54 -7.76
N VAL A 96 2.09 6.31 -8.25
CA VAL A 96 2.32 5.12 -7.44
C VAL A 96 3.25 4.16 -8.15
N THR A 97 4.20 3.59 -7.40
CA THR A 97 5.08 2.53 -7.87
C THR A 97 4.46 1.18 -7.58
N ARG A 98 4.33 0.32 -8.60
CA ARG A 98 3.90 -1.06 -8.44
C ARG A 98 5.12 -1.97 -8.32
N VAL A 99 5.13 -2.83 -7.30
CA VAL A 99 6.11 -3.90 -7.14
C VAL A 99 5.37 -5.24 -7.12
N ASP A 100 5.68 -6.09 -8.09
CA ASP A 100 5.13 -7.43 -8.16
C ASP A 100 5.93 -8.38 -7.27
N VAL A 101 5.25 -9.01 -6.31
CA VAL A 101 5.85 -9.97 -5.38
C VAL A 101 5.34 -11.37 -5.72
N PRO A 102 6.18 -12.24 -6.33
CA PRO A 102 5.82 -13.62 -6.61
C PRO A 102 5.46 -14.39 -5.34
N GLY A 103 4.35 -15.14 -5.36
CA GLY A 103 3.92 -15.97 -4.22
C GLY A 103 2.94 -15.29 -3.25
N LEU A 104 2.60 -14.02 -3.48
CA LEU A 104 1.42 -13.39 -2.88
C LEU A 104 0.12 -14.00 -3.44
#